data_AF-A0A8C5SJE0-F1
#
_entry.id   AF-A0A8C5SJE0-F1
#
_cell.length_a   1.000
_cell.length_b   1.000
_cell.length_c   1.000
_cell.angle_alpha   90.00
_cell.angle_beta   90.00
_cell.angle_gamma   90.00
#
_symmetry.space_group_name_H-M   'P 1'
#
loop_
_entity.id
_entity.type
_entity.pdbx_description
1 polymer ?
#
loop_
_entity_poly.entity_id
_entity_poly.type
_entity_poly.pdbx_seq_one_letter_code
_entity_poly.pdbx_strand_id
1 'polypeptide(L)'
;LDLEDMSRMILTTQGPDEVFANYQLTLHISKADDDKVGVFYIQRKKEQIYYKHILGSGKISYHVKRNLGQVQTVFYVEGLKFPDIDFSGIVTFHASLLEPVPETSIFTDTLVFRVAPWIMTPNTLQPVSVYVCSVDDNKDFVEHIRKLATKAGCKLIICPEEENCEDRWIQDEMEFGYTQAPHKTFPVVFDSPRNRGLKDFPFKEILGPDFGYVKREQSSDESDTTLDAFGNLEVISPPVTVKSKEYPLGLMTGGHRNIDFLKSQVVQSPIELYTDWLLVGHVDEMLSFVPAPDRKGFRLLLASPRACFKLLKEKEKEGHGKAKMNRKPCSISEIIADFLLRQYNDKCQKYIDWNRKTLKEELGLAEKDIIEIPQLFHSSEKLLDNSISEVLKAPAEAYFPDMVNMIVLGKHLGIPK
;
A
#
# COMPACT_ATOMS: atom_id res chain seq x y z
N LEU A 1 13.90 -17.89 -14.21
CA LEU A 1 13.75 -17.37 -12.84
C LEU A 1 14.19 -15.91 -12.86
N ASP A 2 15.38 -15.50 -12.43
CA ASP A 2 15.72 -14.06 -12.29
C ASP A 2 15.64 -13.22 -13.59
N LEU A 3 16.05 -13.79 -14.73
CA LEU A 3 15.96 -13.10 -16.04
C LEU A 3 14.53 -12.80 -16.50
N GLU A 4 13.53 -13.52 -15.97
CA GLU A 4 12.13 -13.31 -16.32
C GLU A 4 11.57 -12.04 -15.68
N ASP A 5 12.23 -11.52 -14.65
CA ASP A 5 11.90 -10.26 -13.99
C ASP A 5 12.62 -9.07 -14.65
N MET A 6 13.61 -9.35 -15.52
CA MET A 6 14.41 -8.35 -16.22
C MET A 6 13.83 -7.97 -17.59
N SER A 7 13.92 -6.68 -17.93
CA SER A 7 13.55 -6.18 -19.25
C SER A 7 14.64 -6.46 -20.27
N ARG A 8 14.26 -6.89 -21.48
CA ARG A 8 15.20 -7.15 -22.57
C ARG A 8 15.50 -5.86 -23.35
N MET A 9 16.79 -5.55 -23.50
CA MET A 9 17.29 -4.48 -24.35
C MET A 9 18.13 -5.09 -25.48
N ILE A 10 17.79 -4.82 -26.74
CA ILE A 10 18.42 -5.45 -27.90
C ILE A 10 19.13 -4.39 -28.73
N LEU A 11 20.45 -4.47 -28.78
CA LEU A 11 21.27 -3.64 -29.65
C LEU A 11 21.46 -4.36 -31.00
N THR A 12 20.94 -3.76 -32.07
CA THR A 12 21.04 -4.30 -33.43
C THR A 12 22.07 -3.51 -34.21
N THR A 13 23.12 -4.17 -34.67
CA THR A 13 24.18 -3.57 -35.48
C THR A 13 24.27 -4.29 -36.81
N GLN A 14 23.89 -3.62 -37.90
CA GLN A 14 24.06 -4.12 -39.26
C GLN A 14 25.08 -3.26 -40.00
N GLY A 15 26.11 -3.90 -40.56
CA GLY A 15 27.14 -3.22 -41.31
C GLY A 15 28.42 -4.04 -41.45
N PRO A 16 29.38 -3.56 -42.28
CA PRO A 16 30.65 -4.24 -42.52
C PRO A 16 31.45 -4.41 -41.23
N ASP A 17 32.11 -5.55 -41.06
CA ASP A 17 32.93 -5.83 -39.87
C ASP A 17 34.11 -4.85 -39.73
N GLU A 18 34.59 -4.23 -40.83
CA GLU A 18 35.68 -3.25 -40.77
C GLU A 18 35.28 -1.97 -40.02
N VAL A 19 34.01 -1.58 -40.08
CA VAL A 19 33.50 -0.42 -39.34
C VAL A 19 33.63 -0.67 -37.84
N PHE A 20 33.27 -1.86 -37.37
CA PHE A 20 33.35 -2.21 -35.94
C PHE A 20 34.77 -2.57 -35.48
N ALA A 21 35.72 -2.71 -36.41
CA ALA A 21 37.15 -2.81 -36.10
C ALA A 21 37.78 -1.43 -35.87
N ASN A 22 37.32 -0.41 -36.60
CA ASN A 22 37.86 0.96 -36.55
C ASN A 22 37.09 1.89 -35.60
N TYR A 23 35.81 1.62 -35.36
CA TYR A 23 34.93 2.40 -34.49
C TYR A 23 34.50 1.60 -33.26
N GLN A 24 34.34 2.27 -32.13
CA GLN A 24 33.97 1.64 -30.86
C GLN A 24 32.50 1.88 -30.55
N LEU A 25 31.76 0.80 -30.28
CA LEU A 25 30.37 0.89 -29.83
C LEU A 25 30.32 0.81 -28.29
N THR A 26 29.82 1.87 -27.68
CA THR A 26 29.79 2.02 -26.22
C THR A 26 28.35 2.22 -25.75
N LEU A 27 27.91 1.33 -24.86
CA LEU A 27 26.67 1.50 -24.11
C LEU A 27 26.99 2.23 -22.81
N HIS A 28 26.24 3.27 -22.48
CA HIS A 28 26.49 4.06 -21.26
C HIS A 28 25.20 4.63 -20.67
N ILE A 29 25.27 4.96 -19.39
CA ILE A 29 24.22 5.60 -18.60
C ILE A 29 24.76 6.89 -17.97
N SER A 30 23.85 7.76 -17.55
CA SER A 30 24.25 8.94 -16.79
C SER A 30 24.78 8.53 -15.42
N LYS A 31 25.68 9.34 -14.83
CA LYS A 31 26.13 9.12 -13.44
C LYS A 31 24.96 9.21 -12.45
N ALA A 32 23.92 9.95 -12.79
CA ALA A 32 22.71 10.04 -11.98
C ALA A 32 21.91 8.73 -11.96
N ASP A 33 22.06 7.84 -12.93
CA ASP A 33 21.31 6.58 -13.01
C ASP A 33 22.12 5.36 -12.52
N ASP A 34 23.39 5.55 -12.14
CA ASP A 34 24.31 4.46 -11.78
C ASP A 34 23.81 3.60 -10.61
N ASP A 35 23.05 4.18 -9.69
CA ASP A 35 22.48 3.51 -8.52
C ASP A 35 21.02 3.06 -8.72
N LYS A 36 20.47 3.21 -9.93
CA LYS A 36 19.04 2.99 -10.23
C LYS A 36 18.79 1.77 -11.09
N VAL A 37 19.80 1.28 -11.80
CA VAL A 37 19.68 0.16 -12.74
C VAL A 37 20.88 -0.76 -12.70
N GLY A 38 20.63 -2.04 -12.96
CA GLY A 38 21.63 -3.04 -13.28
C GLY A 38 21.45 -3.54 -14.71
N VAL A 39 22.54 -3.65 -15.48
CA VAL A 39 22.50 -4.22 -16.83
C VAL A 39 23.43 -5.41 -16.92
N PHE A 40 22.89 -6.52 -17.44
CA PHE A 40 23.60 -7.78 -17.59
C PHE A 40 23.71 -8.20 -19.05
N TYR A 41 24.87 -8.78 -19.37
CA TYR A 41 25.13 -9.41 -20.65
C TYR A 41 25.38 -10.90 -20.46
N ILE A 42 24.68 -11.74 -21.23
CA ILE A 42 24.83 -13.18 -21.19
C ILE A 42 25.98 -13.61 -22.12
N GLN A 43 27.00 -14.24 -21.53
CA GLN A 43 28.08 -14.87 -22.28
C GLN A 43 27.96 -16.39 -22.21
N ARG A 44 27.87 -17.04 -23.36
CA ARG A 44 27.97 -18.50 -23.44
C ARG A 44 29.43 -18.87 -23.72
N LYS A 45 30.03 -19.64 -22.82
CA LYS A 45 31.34 -20.27 -23.05
C LYS A 45 31.18 -21.77 -22.82
N LYS A 46 31.31 -22.56 -23.89
CA LYS A 46 31.00 -24.00 -23.90
C LYS A 46 29.55 -24.25 -23.45
N GLU A 47 29.34 -25.18 -22.52
CA GLU A 47 28.03 -25.53 -21.94
C GLU A 47 27.63 -24.64 -20.73
N GLN A 48 28.46 -23.69 -20.30
CA GLN A 48 28.16 -22.79 -19.18
C GLN A 48 27.71 -21.40 -19.65
N ILE A 49 26.69 -20.89 -18.96
CA ILE A 49 26.11 -19.56 -19.14
C ILE A 49 26.66 -18.64 -18.04
N TYR A 50 27.28 -17.53 -18.42
CA TYR A 50 27.80 -16.53 -17.50
C TYR A 50 27.01 -15.22 -17.63
N TYR A 51 26.61 -14.66 -16.49
CA TYR A 51 25.99 -13.35 -16.40
C TYR A 51 27.03 -12.32 -16.03
N LYS A 52 27.29 -11.38 -16.94
CA LYS A 52 28.24 -10.30 -16.70
C LYS A 52 27.48 -9.01 -16.41
N HIS A 53 27.64 -8.46 -15.21
CA HIS A 53 27.17 -7.12 -14.87
C HIS A 53 28.03 -6.06 -15.59
N ILE A 54 27.41 -5.29 -16.50
CA ILE A 54 28.09 -4.36 -17.41
C ILE A 54 27.83 -2.88 -17.12
N LEU A 55 26.65 -2.51 -16.61
CA LEU A 55 26.32 -1.13 -16.24
C LEU A 55 25.56 -1.11 -14.92
N GLY A 56 25.78 -0.05 -14.12
CA GLY A 56 25.25 0.10 -12.77
C GLY A 56 26.30 -0.17 -11.70
N SER A 57 26.05 0.30 -10.47
CA SER A 57 26.90 0.11 -9.29
C SER A 57 28.38 0.45 -9.53
N GLY A 58 28.66 1.65 -10.03
CA GLY A 58 30.00 2.16 -10.33
C GLY A 58 30.46 1.93 -11.76
N LYS A 59 29.63 1.32 -12.63
CA LYS A 59 29.93 1.08 -14.04
C LYS A 59 28.99 1.89 -14.93
N ILE A 60 29.46 3.04 -15.40
CA ILE A 60 28.63 3.94 -16.21
C ILE A 60 28.77 3.72 -17.72
N SER A 61 29.79 2.97 -18.17
CA SER A 61 30.02 2.70 -19.59
C SER A 61 30.55 1.29 -19.83
N TYR A 62 30.19 0.72 -20.99
CA TYR A 62 30.58 -0.61 -21.41
C TYR A 62 30.86 -0.64 -22.91
N HIS A 63 32.08 -1.02 -23.29
CA HIS A 63 32.43 -1.29 -24.68
C HIS A 63 31.85 -2.64 -25.13
N VAL A 64 30.97 -2.59 -26.13
CA VAL A 64 30.26 -3.75 -26.64
C VAL A 64 31.23 -4.59 -27.49
N LYS A 65 31.53 -5.80 -27.02
CA LYS A 65 32.34 -6.76 -27.77
C LYS A 65 31.42 -7.57 -28.68
N ARG A 66 31.64 -7.47 -29.99
CA ARG A 66 30.87 -8.15 -31.03
C ARG A 66 31.69 -9.30 -31.64
N ASN A 67 31.03 -10.43 -31.93
CA ASN A 67 31.62 -11.50 -32.75
C ASN A 67 31.40 -11.23 -34.24
N LEU A 68 32.28 -11.73 -35.11
CA LEU A 68 32.15 -11.62 -36.58
C LEU A 68 30.75 -12.10 -37.04
N GLY A 69 30.06 -11.28 -37.83
CA GLY A 69 28.70 -11.56 -38.31
C GLY A 69 27.58 -11.50 -37.26
N GLN A 70 27.86 -11.17 -35.99
CA GLN A 70 26.83 -11.00 -34.97
C GLN A 70 26.04 -9.70 -35.20
N VAL A 71 24.75 -9.86 -35.52
CA VAL A 71 23.85 -8.74 -35.80
C VAL A 71 23.19 -8.19 -34.53
N GLN A 72 22.89 -9.04 -33.55
CA GLN A 72 22.17 -8.67 -32.34
C GLN A 72 22.95 -9.01 -31.08
N THR A 73 22.91 -8.06 -30.14
CA THR A 73 23.42 -8.25 -28.77
C THR A 73 22.27 -7.99 -27.81
N VAL A 74 21.97 -8.97 -26.96
CA VAL A 74 20.85 -8.91 -26.01
C VAL A 74 21.39 -8.64 -24.61
N PHE A 75 20.84 -7.61 -23.98
CA PHE A 75 21.08 -7.21 -22.60
C PHE A 75 19.80 -7.39 -21.77
N TYR A 76 19.98 -7.60 -20.48
CA TYR A 76 18.90 -7.72 -19.50
C TYR A 76 19.05 -6.60 -18.49
N VAL A 77 17.96 -5.89 -18.22
CA VAL A 77 17.94 -4.67 -17.43
C VAL A 77 17.01 -4.88 -16.23
N GLU A 78 17.52 -4.59 -15.02
CA GLU A 78 16.76 -4.55 -13.78
C GLU A 78 16.71 -3.13 -13.22
N GLY A 79 15.61 -2.79 -12.53
CA GLY A 79 15.49 -1.55 -11.76
C GLY A 79 15.85 -1.83 -10.30
N LEU A 80 16.71 -0.99 -9.72
CA LEU A 80 17.20 -1.14 -8.34
C LEU A 80 16.47 -0.24 -7.34
N LYS A 81 15.77 0.80 -7.83
CA LYS A 81 15.05 1.77 -7.01
C LYS A 81 13.66 2.03 -7.59
N PHE A 82 12.65 2.08 -6.74
CA PHE A 82 11.33 2.58 -7.10
C PHE A 82 11.34 4.10 -7.30
N PRO A 83 10.37 4.66 -8.05
CA PRO A 83 10.19 6.11 -8.12
C PRO A 83 10.05 6.72 -6.71
N ASP A 84 10.77 7.80 -6.44
CA ASP A 84 10.77 8.51 -5.14
C ASP A 84 11.05 10.02 -5.38
N ILE A 85 11.15 10.82 -4.32
CA ILE A 85 11.34 12.29 -4.36
C ILE A 85 12.49 12.70 -5.28
N ASP A 86 13.59 11.97 -5.23
CA ASP A 86 14.82 12.22 -5.98
C ASP A 86 14.88 11.45 -7.31
N PHE A 87 13.85 10.66 -7.63
CA PHE A 87 13.83 9.80 -8.80
C PHE A 87 12.43 9.69 -9.43
N SER A 88 12.28 10.29 -10.62
CA SER A 88 11.04 10.26 -11.42
C SER A 88 10.61 8.87 -11.94
N GLY A 89 11.41 7.83 -11.71
CA GLY A 89 11.23 6.51 -12.31
C GLY A 89 11.80 6.38 -13.72
N ILE A 90 12.32 7.45 -14.33
CA ILE A 90 12.80 7.43 -15.72
C ILE A 90 14.31 7.19 -15.75
N VAL A 91 14.74 6.18 -16.50
CA VAL A 91 16.16 5.87 -16.71
C VAL A 91 16.48 5.87 -18.20
N THR A 92 17.61 6.48 -18.55
CA THR A 92 18.02 6.66 -19.95
C THR A 92 19.30 5.89 -20.26
N PHE A 93 19.27 5.13 -21.34
CA PHE A 93 20.40 4.37 -21.85
C PHE A 93 20.82 4.93 -23.19
N HIS A 94 22.13 5.07 -23.40
CA HIS A 94 22.70 5.61 -24.63
C HIS A 94 23.63 4.60 -25.28
N ALA A 95 23.48 4.40 -26.58
CA ALA A 95 24.39 3.62 -27.41
C ALA A 95 25.11 4.55 -28.38
N SER A 96 26.41 4.77 -28.17
CA SER A 96 27.23 5.66 -29.00
C SER A 96 28.25 4.92 -29.82
N LEU A 97 28.40 5.32 -31.08
CA LEU A 97 29.50 4.93 -31.95
C LEU A 97 30.58 6.01 -31.88
N LEU A 98 31.74 5.64 -31.36
CA LEU A 98 32.87 6.53 -31.12
C LEU A 98 33.98 6.27 -32.13
N GLU A 99 34.56 7.34 -32.68
CA GLU A 99 35.85 7.29 -33.36
C GLU A 99 36.96 7.27 -32.31
N PRO A 100 37.92 6.33 -32.31
CA PRO A 100 38.87 6.19 -31.21
C PRO A 100 39.92 7.32 -31.15
N VAL A 101 40.18 8.05 -32.24
CA VAL A 101 41.19 9.12 -32.27
C VAL A 101 40.76 10.27 -33.20
N PRO A 102 40.40 11.45 -32.67
CA PRO A 102 40.06 11.75 -31.27
C PRO A 102 38.73 11.09 -30.87
N GLU A 103 38.56 10.76 -29.58
CA GLU A 103 37.35 10.13 -29.04
C GLU A 103 36.10 11.01 -29.26
N THR A 104 35.47 10.82 -30.42
CA THR A 104 34.37 11.68 -30.90
C THR A 104 33.15 10.81 -31.16
N SER A 105 32.02 11.18 -30.57
CA SER A 105 30.76 10.49 -30.83
C SER A 105 30.24 10.87 -32.21
N ILE A 106 30.19 9.88 -33.11
CA ILE A 106 29.66 10.03 -34.47
C ILE A 106 28.14 9.93 -34.46
N PHE A 107 27.62 9.00 -33.65
CA PHE A 107 26.21 8.71 -33.57
C PHE A 107 25.85 8.25 -32.16
N THR A 108 24.70 8.69 -31.66
CA THR A 108 24.15 8.24 -30.39
C THR A 108 22.68 7.93 -30.59
N ASP A 109 22.28 6.73 -30.22
CA ASP A 109 20.87 6.36 -30.07
C ASP A 109 20.51 6.28 -28.57
N THR A 110 19.26 6.57 -28.24
CA THR A 110 18.81 6.69 -26.85
C THR A 110 17.52 5.92 -26.63
N LEU A 111 17.50 5.13 -25.56
CA LEU A 111 16.33 4.40 -25.11
C LEU A 111 16.00 4.76 -23.67
N VAL A 112 14.70 4.88 -23.37
CA VAL A 112 14.21 5.31 -22.07
C VAL A 112 13.34 4.22 -21.47
N PHE A 113 13.66 3.81 -20.24
CA PHE A 113 12.81 2.95 -19.42
C PHE A 113 12.10 3.77 -18.35
N ARG A 114 10.92 3.29 -17.96
CA ARG A 114 10.24 3.73 -16.74
C ARG A 114 10.19 2.54 -15.78
N VAL A 115 10.73 2.71 -14.58
CA VAL A 115 10.57 1.75 -13.49
C VAL A 115 9.10 1.68 -13.12
N ALA A 116 8.57 0.46 -13.05
CA ALA A 116 7.19 0.24 -12.71
C ALA A 116 6.91 0.70 -11.27
N PRO A 117 5.82 1.45 -11.03
CA PRO A 117 5.49 1.91 -9.69
C PRO A 117 5.04 0.75 -8.82
N TRP A 118 5.03 0.99 -7.51
CA TRP A 118 4.32 0.16 -6.55
C TRP A 118 2.84 0.53 -6.51
N ILE A 119 1.97 -0.47 -6.59
CA ILE A 119 0.51 -0.28 -6.71
C ILE A 119 -0.19 -1.08 -5.62
N MET A 120 -1.10 -0.43 -4.89
CA MET A 120 -1.90 -1.06 -3.84
C MET A 120 -3.19 -1.67 -4.38
N THR A 121 -3.75 -2.63 -3.65
CA THR A 121 -5.01 -3.31 -4.00
C THR A 121 -6.17 -2.91 -3.10
N PRO A 122 -7.29 -2.37 -3.62
CA PRO A 122 -8.45 -2.05 -2.79
C PRO A 122 -9.21 -3.32 -2.33
N ASN A 123 -9.96 -3.21 -1.23
CA ASN A 123 -10.83 -4.25 -0.66
C ASN A 123 -11.89 -4.84 -1.62
N THR A 124 -12.08 -4.21 -2.78
CA THR A 124 -13.03 -4.66 -3.80
C THR A 124 -12.46 -5.69 -4.76
N LEU A 125 -11.14 -5.87 -4.78
CA LEU A 125 -10.49 -6.92 -5.57
C LEU A 125 -10.73 -8.31 -4.95
N GLN A 126 -10.51 -9.35 -5.75
CA GLN A 126 -10.68 -10.71 -5.28
C GLN A 126 -9.56 -11.06 -4.28
N PRO A 127 -9.92 -11.55 -3.09
CA PRO A 127 -8.93 -11.92 -2.07
C PRO A 127 -8.21 -13.21 -2.48
N VAL A 128 -6.89 -13.23 -2.28
CA VAL A 128 -6.03 -14.39 -2.59
C VAL A 128 -5.62 -15.11 -1.31
N SER A 129 -4.99 -14.37 -0.39
CA SER A 129 -4.48 -14.88 0.88
C SER A 129 -4.93 -13.98 2.03
N VAL A 130 -5.10 -14.57 3.21
CA VAL A 130 -5.42 -13.88 4.45
C VAL A 130 -4.30 -14.16 5.44
N TYR A 131 -3.75 -13.10 6.04
CA TYR A 131 -2.67 -13.17 7.02
C TYR A 131 -3.24 -12.88 8.41
N VAL A 132 -2.86 -13.67 9.40
CA VAL A 132 -3.28 -13.48 10.80
C VAL A 132 -2.19 -13.92 11.76
N CYS A 133 -1.97 -13.18 12.84
CA CYS A 133 -1.08 -13.61 13.92
C CYS A 133 -1.81 -14.56 14.88
N SER A 134 -1.16 -15.67 15.25
CA SER A 134 -1.57 -16.48 16.39
C SER A 134 -0.91 -15.94 17.64
N VAL A 135 -1.70 -15.66 18.67
CA VAL A 135 -1.22 -15.29 20.01
C VAL A 135 -1.98 -16.09 21.06
N ASP A 136 -1.42 -16.20 22.27
CA ASP A 136 -1.90 -17.09 23.33
C ASP A 136 -3.42 -16.98 23.60
N ASP A 137 -3.98 -15.77 23.50
CA ASP A 137 -5.37 -15.45 23.85
C ASP A 137 -6.36 -15.42 22.66
N ASN A 138 -5.93 -15.72 21.42
CA ASN A 138 -6.75 -15.49 20.22
C ASN A 138 -7.16 -16.74 19.42
N LYS A 139 -6.99 -17.95 19.97
CA LYS A 139 -7.27 -19.22 19.26
C LYS A 139 -8.67 -19.29 18.64
N ASP A 140 -9.69 -18.83 19.36
CA ASP A 140 -11.06 -18.77 18.85
C ASP A 140 -11.21 -17.78 17.69
N PHE A 141 -10.50 -16.65 17.74
CA PHE A 141 -10.50 -15.66 16.66
C PHE A 141 -9.86 -16.25 15.39
N VAL A 142 -8.68 -16.86 15.50
CA VAL A 142 -7.99 -17.51 14.37
C VAL A 142 -8.87 -18.59 13.73
N GLU A 143 -9.62 -19.36 14.52
CA GLU A 143 -10.56 -20.35 14.01
C GLU A 143 -11.75 -19.72 13.25
N HIS A 144 -12.27 -18.58 13.72
CA HIS A 144 -13.30 -17.83 12.98
C HIS A 144 -12.76 -17.27 11.66
N ILE A 145 -11.53 -16.73 11.65
CA ILE A 145 -10.87 -16.26 10.43
C ILE A 145 -10.62 -17.43 9.48
N ARG A 146 -10.20 -18.59 9.98
CA ARG A 146 -10.05 -19.81 9.17
C ARG A 146 -11.34 -20.23 8.49
N LYS A 147 -12.47 -20.22 9.21
CA LYS A 147 -13.79 -20.48 8.64
C LYS A 147 -14.18 -19.45 7.59
N LEU A 148 -13.87 -18.17 7.81
CA LEU A 148 -14.14 -17.09 6.86
C LEU A 148 -13.31 -17.24 5.58
N ALA A 149 -12.00 -17.45 5.70
CA ALA A 149 -11.08 -17.67 4.58
C ALA A 149 -11.48 -18.91 3.77
N THR A 150 -11.84 -20.02 4.44
CA THR A 150 -12.32 -21.24 3.77
C THR A 150 -13.61 -20.99 2.97
N LYS A 151 -14.55 -20.19 3.51
CA LYS A 151 -15.78 -19.82 2.80
C LYS A 151 -15.50 -18.94 1.58
N ALA A 152 -14.51 -18.06 1.67
CA ALA A 152 -14.09 -17.19 0.57
C ALA A 152 -13.18 -17.89 -0.45
N GLY A 153 -12.66 -19.08 -0.14
CA GLY A 153 -11.72 -19.82 -1.00
C GLY A 153 -10.29 -19.26 -0.97
N CYS A 154 -9.93 -18.52 0.08
CA CYS A 154 -8.62 -17.88 0.22
C CYS A 154 -7.63 -18.77 0.98
N LYS A 155 -6.35 -18.64 0.68
CA LYS A 155 -5.28 -19.27 1.45
C LYS A 155 -5.14 -18.55 2.81
N LEU A 156 -5.15 -19.29 3.91
CA LEU A 156 -4.85 -18.73 5.23
C LEU A 156 -3.36 -18.92 5.55
N ILE A 157 -2.70 -17.84 5.95
CA ILE A 157 -1.31 -17.83 6.43
C ILE A 157 -1.35 -17.32 7.87
N ILE A 158 -0.78 -18.12 8.78
CA ILE A 158 -0.79 -17.82 10.21
C ILE A 158 0.67 -17.54 10.61
N CYS A 159 0.92 -16.33 11.11
CA CYS A 159 2.20 -15.97 11.73
C CYS A 159 2.23 -16.54 13.15
N PRO A 160 3.18 -17.44 13.47
CA PRO A 160 3.26 -18.09 14.77
C PRO A 160 3.83 -17.15 15.84
N GLU A 161 3.70 -17.54 17.10
CA GLU A 161 4.08 -16.72 18.27
C GLU A 161 5.58 -16.43 18.33
N GLU A 162 6.40 -17.38 17.85
CA GLU A 162 7.85 -17.25 17.80
C GLU A 162 8.31 -16.14 16.85
N GLU A 163 7.52 -15.85 15.82
CA GLU A 163 7.84 -14.84 14.80
C GLU A 163 7.19 -13.49 15.10
N ASN A 164 5.99 -13.49 15.69
CA ASN A 164 5.29 -12.24 15.96
C ASN A 164 5.74 -11.53 17.25
N CYS A 165 6.41 -12.23 18.17
CA CYS A 165 6.87 -11.66 19.45
C CYS A 165 5.76 -10.91 20.21
N GLU A 166 4.59 -11.54 20.35
CA GLU A 166 3.36 -11.00 20.97
C GLU A 166 2.65 -9.88 20.18
N ASP A 167 3.15 -9.52 19.01
CA ASP A 167 2.57 -8.47 18.17
C ASP A 167 1.44 -9.02 17.29
N ARG A 168 0.21 -8.63 17.63
CA ARG A 168 -1.01 -9.08 16.97
C ARG A 168 -1.40 -8.27 15.73
N TRP A 169 -0.70 -7.16 15.46
CA TRP A 169 -1.10 -6.14 14.49
C TRP A 169 -0.37 -6.30 13.16
N ILE A 170 -0.67 -7.39 12.44
CA ILE A 170 -0.05 -7.67 11.13
C ILE A 170 -0.35 -6.62 10.06
N GLN A 171 -1.50 -5.95 10.20
CA GLN A 171 -1.94 -4.86 9.31
C GLN A 171 -1.09 -3.59 9.47
N ASP A 172 -0.49 -3.37 10.64
CA ASP A 172 0.28 -2.16 10.90
C ASP A 172 1.72 -2.23 10.36
N GLU A 173 2.25 -3.44 10.20
CA GLU A 173 3.64 -3.67 9.84
C GLU A 173 3.88 -3.72 8.33
N MET A 174 2.89 -4.15 7.55
CA MET A 174 3.08 -4.34 6.11
C MET A 174 1.82 -4.14 5.30
N GLU A 175 2.00 -3.68 4.07
CA GLU A 175 0.95 -3.44 3.11
C GLU A 175 1.24 -4.23 1.83
N PHE A 176 0.21 -4.87 1.27
CA PHE A 176 0.37 -5.68 0.08
C PHE A 176 0.12 -4.85 -1.18
N GLY A 177 1.15 -4.72 -2.01
CA GLY A 177 1.01 -4.16 -3.35
C GLY A 177 1.54 -5.11 -4.42
N TYR A 178 1.64 -4.60 -5.64
CA TYR A 178 2.23 -5.30 -6.77
C TYR A 178 2.98 -4.32 -7.67
N THR A 179 3.88 -4.88 -8.48
CA THR A 179 4.49 -4.18 -9.60
C THR A 179 4.20 -4.95 -10.89
N GLN A 180 4.08 -4.21 -12.00
CA GLN A 180 3.65 -4.77 -13.28
C GLN A 180 4.47 -4.23 -14.43
N ALA A 181 5.04 -5.15 -15.21
CA ALA A 181 5.59 -4.93 -16.52
C ALA A 181 4.83 -5.77 -17.57
N PRO A 182 4.92 -5.45 -18.88
CA PRO A 182 4.24 -6.24 -19.91
C PRO A 182 4.61 -7.73 -19.95
N HIS A 183 5.79 -8.09 -19.44
CA HIS A 183 6.32 -9.44 -19.47
C HIS A 183 6.17 -10.20 -18.13
N LYS A 184 5.92 -9.50 -17.02
CA LYS A 184 5.88 -10.08 -15.66
C LYS A 184 5.05 -9.21 -14.73
N THR A 185 4.32 -9.84 -13.81
CA THR A 185 3.64 -9.18 -12.69
C THR A 185 3.87 -10.02 -11.44
N PHE A 186 4.23 -9.38 -10.34
CA PHE A 186 4.41 -10.05 -9.05
C PHE A 186 4.07 -9.12 -7.89
N PRO A 187 3.59 -9.66 -6.75
CA PRO A 187 3.31 -8.89 -5.54
C PRO A 187 4.59 -8.37 -4.90
N VAL A 188 4.51 -7.21 -4.25
CA VAL A 188 5.60 -6.56 -3.53
C VAL A 188 5.05 -6.07 -2.19
N VAL A 189 5.63 -6.55 -1.09
CA VAL A 189 5.30 -6.04 0.25
C VAL A 189 5.97 -4.69 0.45
N PHE A 190 5.19 -3.70 0.89
CA PHE A 190 5.73 -2.50 1.51
C PHE A 190 5.82 -2.75 3.02
N ASP A 191 7.02 -2.63 3.56
CA ASP A 191 7.33 -2.81 4.98
C ASP A 191 7.36 -1.45 5.71
N SER A 192 6.60 -1.37 6.80
CA SER A 192 6.46 -0.18 7.62
C SER A 192 7.72 0.07 8.45
N PRO A 193 8.10 1.33 8.68
CA PRO A 193 9.12 1.66 9.66
C PRO A 193 8.69 1.40 11.12
N ARG A 194 7.46 0.90 11.38
CA ARG A 194 6.94 0.57 12.72
C ARG A 194 7.90 -0.30 13.55
N ASN A 195 8.59 -1.26 12.92
CA ASN A 195 9.71 -2.03 13.48
C ASN A 195 9.47 -2.61 14.90
N ARG A 196 8.25 -3.11 15.19
CA ARG A 196 7.94 -3.75 16.48
C ARG A 196 8.21 -5.26 16.44
N GLY A 197 7.32 -6.09 17.00
CA GLY A 197 7.51 -7.54 17.09
C GLY A 197 7.55 -8.21 15.71
N LEU A 198 6.81 -7.66 14.75
CA LEU A 198 6.72 -8.18 13.38
C LEU A 198 7.77 -7.66 12.40
N LYS A 199 8.76 -6.87 12.84
CA LYS A 199 9.75 -6.21 11.95
C LYS A 199 10.47 -7.13 10.96
N ASP A 200 10.68 -8.38 11.36
CA ASP A 200 11.43 -9.35 10.56
C ASP A 200 10.51 -10.17 9.65
N PHE A 201 9.19 -10.16 9.90
CA PHE A 201 8.23 -11.01 9.22
C PHE A 201 8.13 -10.70 7.71
N PRO A 202 7.99 -9.44 7.26
CA PRO A 202 7.98 -9.11 5.85
C PRO A 202 9.26 -9.55 5.12
N PHE A 203 10.42 -9.39 5.76
CA PHE A 203 11.72 -9.66 5.17
C PHE A 203 12.11 -11.15 5.18
N LYS A 204 11.76 -11.91 6.22
CA LYS A 204 12.15 -13.32 6.36
C LYS A 204 11.13 -14.28 5.77
N GLU A 205 9.84 -14.01 5.97
CA GLU A 205 8.77 -14.97 5.65
C GLU A 205 8.03 -14.65 4.36
N ILE A 206 7.92 -13.36 3.99
CA ILE A 206 7.20 -12.97 2.78
C ILE A 206 8.11 -12.82 1.56
N LEU A 207 9.30 -12.21 1.73
CA LEU A 207 10.27 -12.10 0.65
C LEU A 207 10.67 -13.48 0.13
N GLY A 208 10.45 -13.70 -1.17
CA GLY A 208 10.70 -14.99 -1.77
C GLY A 208 10.58 -14.98 -3.29
N PRO A 209 10.61 -16.16 -3.93
CA PRO A 209 10.42 -16.27 -5.38
C PRO A 209 9.07 -15.66 -5.80
N ASP A 210 9.10 -14.73 -6.76
CA ASP A 210 7.92 -13.98 -7.22
C ASP A 210 7.19 -13.18 -6.11
N PHE A 211 7.89 -12.79 -5.03
CA PHE A 211 7.36 -11.89 -4.01
C PHE A 211 8.42 -10.86 -3.60
N GLY A 212 8.23 -9.61 -4.01
CA GLY A 212 9.17 -8.52 -3.77
C GLY A 212 9.01 -7.89 -2.39
N TYR A 213 9.98 -7.06 -2.03
CA TYR A 213 10.03 -6.33 -0.77
C TYR A 213 10.52 -4.90 -1.02
N VAL A 214 9.87 -3.93 -0.39
CA VAL A 214 10.31 -2.53 -0.35
C VAL A 214 10.15 -2.00 1.07
N LYS A 215 11.13 -1.24 1.55
CA LYS A 215 11.10 -0.57 2.85
C LYS A 215 11.62 0.84 2.67
N ARG A 216 11.00 1.79 3.37
CA ARG A 216 11.52 3.16 3.49
C ARG A 216 12.00 3.36 4.91
N GLU A 217 13.32 3.51 5.08
CA GLU A 217 13.90 3.76 6.39
C GLU A 217 13.67 5.21 6.82
N GLN A 218 13.37 5.43 8.10
CA GLN A 218 13.30 6.76 8.68
C GLN A 218 14.71 7.24 9.05
N SER A 219 14.96 8.53 8.96
CA SER A 219 16.17 9.14 9.51
C SER A 219 16.17 9.01 11.03
N SER A 220 17.33 8.66 11.62
CA SER A 220 17.53 8.34 13.04
C SER A 220 17.12 9.41 14.08
N ASP A 221 16.74 10.61 13.63
CA ASP A 221 16.36 11.75 14.49
C ASP A 221 14.83 11.88 14.68
N GLU A 222 14.03 11.05 14.02
CA GLU A 222 12.57 11.10 14.09
C GLU A 222 12.02 9.94 14.92
N SER A 223 11.06 10.23 15.80
CA SER A 223 10.42 9.22 16.66
C SER A 223 9.21 8.60 15.97
N ASP A 224 9.10 7.27 16.06
CA ASP A 224 7.97 6.49 15.57
C ASP A 224 6.66 7.01 16.18
N THR A 225 5.73 7.46 15.32
CA THR A 225 4.38 7.81 15.75
C THR A 225 3.36 6.79 15.28
N THR A 226 2.23 6.71 15.97
CA THR A 226 1.14 5.78 15.59
C THR A 226 0.62 6.02 14.17
N LEU A 227 0.82 7.22 13.63
CA LEU A 227 0.46 7.60 12.27
C LEU A 227 1.35 6.95 11.18
N ASP A 228 2.49 6.38 11.57
CA ASP A 228 3.43 5.68 10.68
C ASP A 228 3.07 4.20 10.44
N ALA A 229 2.10 3.68 11.21
CA ALA A 229 1.53 2.35 11.01
C ALA A 229 0.61 2.31 9.79
N PHE A 230 0.62 1.18 9.09
CA PHE A 230 -0.04 1.06 7.78
C PHE A 230 -1.57 0.92 7.85
N GLY A 231 -2.19 0.79 9.03
CA GLY A 231 -3.63 1.02 9.20
C GLY A 231 -4.12 2.38 8.68
N ASN A 232 -3.21 3.37 8.57
CA ASN A 232 -3.47 4.69 7.98
C ASN A 232 -3.31 4.75 6.43
N LEU A 233 -2.81 3.68 5.81
CA LEU A 233 -2.53 3.55 4.38
C LEU A 233 -3.52 2.65 3.64
N GLU A 234 -4.15 1.73 4.37
CA GLU A 234 -4.94 0.59 3.85
C GLU A 234 -6.13 0.97 2.95
N VAL A 235 -6.70 2.17 3.09
CA VAL A 235 -7.96 2.46 2.38
C VAL A 235 -7.72 3.06 1.01
N ILE A 236 -7.64 2.17 0.02
CA ILE A 236 -7.69 2.56 -1.38
C ILE A 236 -9.14 2.58 -1.85
N SER A 237 -9.54 3.71 -2.43
CA SER A 237 -10.80 3.79 -3.15
C SER A 237 -10.78 2.87 -4.37
N PRO A 238 -11.89 2.20 -4.70
CA PRO A 238 -12.00 1.46 -5.95
C PRO A 238 -11.88 2.39 -7.16
N PRO A 239 -11.80 1.86 -8.40
CA PRO A 239 -11.72 2.68 -9.59
C PRO A 239 -12.84 3.71 -9.67
N VAL A 240 -12.48 4.99 -9.84
CA VAL A 240 -13.43 6.12 -9.84
C VAL A 240 -13.16 7.10 -10.98
N THR A 241 -14.20 7.76 -11.44
CA THR A 241 -14.11 8.88 -12.39
C THR A 241 -14.59 10.16 -11.71
N VAL A 242 -13.75 11.19 -11.73
CA VAL A 242 -13.94 12.44 -10.99
C VAL A 242 -13.78 13.59 -11.96
N LYS A 243 -14.84 14.38 -12.17
CA LYS A 243 -14.82 15.60 -13.01
C LYS A 243 -14.13 15.41 -14.39
N SER A 244 -14.38 14.26 -15.03
CA SER A 244 -13.80 13.83 -16.33
C SER A 244 -12.37 13.29 -16.30
N LYS A 245 -11.74 13.15 -15.12
CA LYS A 245 -10.49 12.41 -14.94
C LYS A 245 -10.78 11.02 -14.40
N GLU A 246 -10.25 10.00 -15.07
CA GLU A 246 -10.40 8.60 -14.67
C GLU A 246 -9.22 8.17 -13.81
N TYR A 247 -9.53 7.48 -12.70
CA TYR A 247 -8.58 6.85 -11.81
C TYR A 247 -8.84 5.35 -11.83
N PRO A 248 -8.29 4.63 -12.82
CA PRO A 248 -8.59 3.21 -13.04
C PRO A 248 -8.00 2.29 -11.96
N LEU A 249 -7.01 2.77 -11.22
CA LEU A 249 -6.38 2.08 -10.09
C LEU A 249 -6.87 2.62 -8.74
N GLY A 250 -7.84 3.54 -8.75
CA GLY A 250 -8.32 4.21 -7.55
C GLY A 250 -7.37 5.30 -7.04
N LEU A 251 -7.73 5.82 -5.88
CA LEU A 251 -6.99 6.82 -5.11
C LEU A 251 -6.77 6.26 -3.71
N MET A 252 -5.55 6.39 -3.20
CA MET A 252 -5.17 5.92 -1.87
C MET A 252 -5.48 6.98 -0.82
N THR A 253 -5.71 6.58 0.42
CA THR A 253 -5.66 7.48 1.58
C THR A 253 -4.30 7.33 2.25
N GLY A 254 -3.65 8.42 2.61
CA GLY A 254 -2.32 8.35 3.22
C GLY A 254 -2.12 9.34 4.35
N GLY A 255 -1.53 8.85 5.44
CA GLY A 255 -1.02 9.66 6.54
C GLY A 255 0.28 10.38 6.22
N HIS A 256 0.52 11.51 6.90
CA HIS A 256 1.49 12.56 6.55
C HIS A 256 2.95 12.14 6.18
N ARG A 257 3.50 11.02 6.66
CA ARG A 257 4.97 10.80 6.63
C ARG A 257 5.52 9.89 5.52
N ASN A 258 4.72 8.98 4.96
CA ASN A 258 5.09 8.15 3.79
C ASN A 258 4.54 8.67 2.45
N ILE A 259 3.90 9.84 2.49
CA ILE A 259 3.20 10.44 1.36
C ILE A 259 4.12 10.67 0.18
N ASP A 260 5.39 10.99 0.39
CA ASP A 260 6.28 11.36 -0.71
C ASP A 260 6.61 10.17 -1.63
N PHE A 261 6.91 9.01 -1.06
CA PHE A 261 7.11 7.78 -1.83
C PHE A 261 5.83 7.43 -2.61
N LEU A 262 4.69 7.52 -1.96
CA LEU A 262 3.38 7.19 -2.53
C LEU A 262 2.97 8.18 -3.65
N LYS A 263 3.19 9.49 -3.44
CA LYS A 263 3.00 10.54 -4.45
C LYS A 263 3.91 10.28 -5.66
N SER A 264 5.13 9.79 -5.43
CA SER A 264 6.10 9.48 -6.48
C SER A 264 5.71 8.27 -7.35
N GLN A 265 4.79 7.42 -6.89
CA GLN A 265 4.23 6.34 -7.73
C GLN A 265 3.30 6.87 -8.83
N VAL A 266 2.76 8.09 -8.68
CA VAL A 266 1.90 8.84 -9.64
C VAL A 266 0.53 8.20 -9.94
N VAL A 267 0.44 6.87 -9.95
CA VAL A 267 -0.71 6.10 -10.45
C VAL A 267 -1.92 6.07 -9.52
N GLN A 268 -1.67 6.20 -8.22
CA GLN A 268 -2.70 6.25 -7.17
C GLN A 268 -2.41 7.49 -6.32
N SER A 269 -2.98 8.65 -6.69
CA SER A 269 -2.70 9.89 -5.95
C SER A 269 -3.28 9.81 -4.53
N PRO A 270 -2.50 10.14 -3.48
CA PRO A 270 -2.99 10.08 -2.11
C PRO A 270 -3.95 11.24 -1.80
N ILE A 271 -5.01 10.92 -1.08
CA ILE A 271 -5.97 11.84 -0.48
C ILE A 271 -5.66 11.92 1.01
N GLU A 272 -5.45 13.14 1.50
CA GLU A 272 -5.25 13.39 2.92
C GLU A 272 -6.62 13.51 3.61
N LEU A 273 -6.85 12.66 4.61
CA LEU A 273 -8.05 12.67 5.43
C LEU A 273 -7.70 13.09 6.86
N TYR A 274 -8.68 13.64 7.56
CA TYR A 274 -8.50 14.09 8.93
C TYR A 274 -8.73 12.92 9.91
N THR A 275 -7.64 12.33 10.41
CA THR A 275 -7.67 11.20 11.36
C THR A 275 -7.11 11.54 12.75
N ASP A 276 -6.43 12.68 12.93
CA ASP A 276 -5.82 13.11 14.21
C ASP A 276 -6.78 13.22 15.40
N TRP A 277 -8.10 13.15 15.15
CA TRP A 277 -9.11 13.14 16.20
C TRP A 277 -9.27 11.76 16.86
N LEU A 278 -8.74 10.69 16.26
CA LEU A 278 -8.69 9.33 16.82
C LEU A 278 -7.39 9.16 17.63
N LEU A 279 -7.44 8.33 18.68
CA LEU A 279 -6.26 8.08 19.51
C LEU A 279 -5.17 7.33 18.74
N VAL A 280 -5.56 6.33 17.96
CA VAL A 280 -4.62 5.59 17.11
C VAL A 280 -4.32 6.41 15.86
N GLY A 281 -5.35 7.00 15.25
CA GLY A 281 -5.21 7.98 14.18
C GLY A 281 -5.29 7.37 12.79
N HIS A 282 -5.98 6.22 12.65
CA HIS A 282 -6.01 5.47 11.40
C HIS A 282 -7.31 5.70 10.61
N VAL A 283 -7.24 5.52 9.29
CA VAL A 283 -8.38 5.71 8.39
C VAL A 283 -9.36 4.54 8.47
N ASP A 284 -8.85 3.31 8.66
CA ASP A 284 -9.64 2.08 8.76
C ASP A 284 -10.62 2.06 9.96
N GLU A 285 -10.36 2.86 10.99
CA GLU A 285 -11.26 3.09 12.13
C GLU A 285 -12.53 3.87 11.74
N MET A 286 -12.51 4.64 10.66
CA MET A 286 -13.66 5.48 10.28
C MET A 286 -14.33 5.05 8.98
N LEU A 287 -13.61 4.34 8.09
CA LEU A 287 -14.13 4.00 6.79
C LEU A 287 -13.61 2.67 6.25
N SER A 288 -14.41 2.05 5.38
CA SER A 288 -14.04 0.84 4.64
C SER A 288 -14.80 0.77 3.31
N PHE A 289 -14.28 0.04 2.34
CA PHE A 289 -14.97 -0.21 1.07
C PHE A 289 -15.39 -1.67 0.95
N VAL A 290 -16.62 -1.89 0.47
CA VAL A 290 -17.14 -3.22 0.17
C VAL A 290 -17.61 -3.31 -1.28
N PRO A 291 -17.41 -4.45 -1.96
CA PRO A 291 -17.92 -4.63 -3.32
C PRO A 291 -19.45 -4.68 -3.32
N ALA A 292 -20.06 -4.08 -4.34
CA ALA A 292 -21.51 -4.06 -4.53
C ALA A 292 -21.84 -4.34 -6.00
N PRO A 293 -22.88 -5.14 -6.31
CA PRO A 293 -23.20 -5.52 -7.68
C PRO A 293 -23.79 -4.39 -8.53
N ASP A 294 -24.10 -3.23 -7.92
CA ASP A 294 -24.76 -2.12 -8.58
C ASP A 294 -23.91 -0.84 -8.61
N ARG A 295 -24.34 0.10 -9.46
CA ARG A 295 -23.75 1.44 -9.63
C ARG A 295 -22.27 1.41 -9.99
N LYS A 296 -21.41 1.85 -9.08
CA LYS A 296 -19.96 1.97 -9.26
C LYS A 296 -19.21 0.68 -8.90
N GLY A 297 -19.92 -0.40 -8.54
CA GLY A 297 -19.29 -1.67 -8.16
C GLY A 297 -18.90 -1.77 -6.68
N PHE A 298 -19.19 -0.74 -5.88
CA PHE A 298 -18.80 -0.69 -4.46
C PHE A 298 -19.71 0.20 -3.61
N ARG A 299 -19.50 0.15 -2.29
CA ARG A 299 -20.03 1.07 -1.28
C ARG A 299 -18.94 1.52 -0.33
N LEU A 300 -18.99 2.80 0.00
CA LEU A 300 -18.20 3.38 1.10
C LEU A 300 -18.99 3.17 2.40
N LEU A 301 -18.40 2.47 3.36
CA LEU A 301 -18.89 2.36 4.72
C LEU A 301 -18.24 3.48 5.54
N LEU A 302 -19.06 4.23 6.29
CA LEU A 302 -18.58 5.25 7.22
C LEU A 302 -19.13 4.97 8.62
N ALA A 303 -18.28 5.08 9.63
CA ALA A 303 -18.71 5.08 11.02
C ALA A 303 -19.69 6.25 11.24
N SER A 304 -20.78 6.02 11.97
CA SER A 304 -21.79 7.06 12.23
C SER A 304 -22.36 6.97 13.63
N PRO A 305 -21.92 7.88 14.53
CA PRO A 305 -22.57 8.11 15.81
C PRO A 305 -24.03 8.49 15.68
N ARG A 306 -24.38 9.30 14.67
CA ARG A 306 -25.76 9.70 14.42
C ARG A 306 -26.66 8.50 14.12
N ALA A 307 -26.21 7.56 13.29
CA ALA A 307 -26.95 6.35 12.99
C ALA A 307 -27.15 5.48 14.23
N CYS A 308 -26.11 5.37 15.08
CA CYS A 308 -26.21 4.62 16.33
C CYS A 308 -27.21 5.24 17.31
N PHE A 309 -27.14 6.55 17.57
CA PHE A 309 -28.12 7.22 18.44
C PHE A 309 -29.55 7.14 17.89
N LYS A 310 -29.72 7.17 16.57
CA LYS A 310 -31.05 6.97 15.96
C LYS A 310 -31.58 5.57 16.26
N LEU A 311 -30.78 4.52 16.05
CA LEU A 311 -31.14 3.14 16.34
C LEU A 311 -31.47 2.94 17.82
N LEU A 312 -30.65 3.47 18.72
CA LEU A 312 -30.87 3.38 20.18
C LEU A 312 -32.19 4.04 20.58
N LYS A 313 -32.49 5.23 20.05
CA LYS A 313 -33.76 5.95 20.30
C LYS A 313 -34.98 5.20 19.76
N GLU A 314 -34.86 4.55 18.61
CA GLU A 314 -35.92 3.70 18.06
C GLU A 314 -36.20 2.50 18.98
N LYS A 315 -35.13 1.81 19.43
CA LYS A 315 -35.26 0.67 20.35
C LYS A 315 -35.78 1.06 21.73
N GLU A 316 -35.43 2.25 22.22
CA GLU A 316 -36.01 2.78 23.45
C GLU A 316 -37.54 2.99 23.32
N LYS A 317 -37.98 3.57 22.20
CA LYS A 317 -39.43 3.77 21.91
C LYS A 317 -40.20 2.46 21.77
N GLU A 318 -39.55 1.41 21.29
CA GLU A 318 -40.11 0.04 21.21
C GLU A 318 -40.17 -0.67 22.59
N GLY A 319 -39.69 -0.03 23.67
CA GLY A 319 -39.73 -0.58 25.02
C GLY A 319 -38.47 -1.34 25.43
N HIS A 320 -37.43 -1.36 24.59
CA HIS A 320 -36.16 -2.06 24.87
C HIS A 320 -35.13 -1.20 25.63
N GLY A 321 -35.53 -0.07 26.23
CA GLY A 321 -34.62 0.85 26.93
C GLY A 321 -33.75 0.21 28.04
N LYS A 322 -34.23 -0.88 28.66
CA LYS A 322 -33.51 -1.64 29.70
C LYS A 322 -32.48 -2.65 29.16
N ALA A 323 -32.42 -2.86 27.84
CA ALA A 323 -31.44 -3.74 27.24
C ALA A 323 -30.03 -3.19 27.53
N LYS A 324 -29.11 -4.07 27.93
CA LYS A 324 -27.75 -3.72 28.34
C LYS A 324 -26.74 -4.13 27.29
N MET A 325 -25.68 -3.35 27.15
CA MET A 325 -24.53 -3.73 26.35
C MET A 325 -23.68 -4.78 27.09
N ASN A 326 -23.15 -5.77 26.37
CA ASN A 326 -22.54 -6.95 26.98
C ASN A 326 -21.24 -6.65 27.76
N ARG A 327 -20.44 -5.68 27.30
CA ARG A 327 -19.11 -5.33 27.87
C ARG A 327 -19.12 -4.13 28.82
N LYS A 328 -20.10 -3.23 28.70
CA LYS A 328 -20.34 -2.14 29.64
C LYS A 328 -21.81 -2.26 30.05
N PRO A 329 -22.15 -2.53 31.32
CA PRO A 329 -23.52 -2.75 31.77
C PRO A 329 -24.34 -1.44 31.81
N CYS A 330 -24.22 -0.61 30.77
CA CYS A 330 -25.04 0.55 30.51
C CYS A 330 -26.26 0.10 29.71
N SER A 331 -27.43 0.52 30.17
CA SER A 331 -28.69 0.37 29.44
C SER A 331 -28.77 1.36 28.29
N ILE A 332 -29.60 1.05 27.29
CA ILE A 332 -29.88 1.95 26.17
C ILE A 332 -30.31 3.33 26.68
N SER A 333 -31.20 3.39 27.68
CA SER A 333 -31.67 4.66 28.24
C SER A 333 -30.58 5.47 28.94
N GLU A 334 -29.62 4.81 29.61
CA GLU A 334 -28.47 5.50 30.23
C GLU A 334 -27.54 6.11 29.16
N ILE A 335 -27.28 5.38 28.06
CA ILE A 335 -26.45 5.88 26.95
C ILE A 335 -27.10 7.09 26.28
N ILE A 336 -28.43 7.05 26.09
CA ILE A 336 -29.17 8.17 25.49
C ILE A 336 -29.21 9.38 26.44
N ALA A 337 -29.29 9.15 27.75
CA ALA A 337 -29.32 10.20 28.76
C ALA A 337 -27.95 10.84 29.05
N ASP A 338 -26.84 10.18 28.67
CA ASP A 338 -25.49 10.71 28.85
C ASP A 338 -25.22 11.90 27.93
N PHE A 339 -25.33 13.10 28.50
CA PHE A 339 -25.11 14.36 27.81
C PHE A 339 -23.68 14.51 27.29
N LEU A 340 -22.68 14.05 28.06
CA LEU A 340 -21.27 14.21 27.69
C LEU A 340 -20.88 13.27 26.57
N LEU A 341 -21.33 12.01 26.64
CA LEU A 341 -21.15 11.05 25.56
C LEU A 341 -21.80 11.55 24.26
N ARG A 342 -23.01 12.11 24.36
CA ARG A 342 -23.70 12.68 23.20
C ARG A 342 -22.94 13.88 22.62
N GLN A 343 -22.51 14.82 23.46
CA GLN A 343 -21.76 15.99 23.02
C GLN A 343 -20.42 15.60 22.35
N TYR A 344 -19.75 14.59 22.90
CA TYR A 344 -18.52 14.04 22.33
C TYR A 344 -18.78 13.40 20.96
N ASN A 345 -19.81 12.57 20.85
CA ASN A 345 -20.17 11.93 19.59
C ASN A 345 -20.70 12.92 18.52
N ASP A 346 -21.36 13.99 18.92
CA ASP A 346 -21.73 15.09 18.02
C ASP A 346 -20.48 15.79 17.44
N LYS A 347 -19.38 15.86 18.21
CA LYS A 347 -18.07 16.33 17.74
C LYS A 347 -17.44 15.32 16.77
N CYS A 348 -17.37 14.03 17.12
CA CYS A 348 -16.85 12.98 16.24
C CYS A 348 -17.61 12.92 14.90
N GLN A 349 -18.95 13.04 14.93
CA GLN A 349 -19.76 13.07 13.71
C GLN A 349 -19.40 14.25 12.80
N LYS A 350 -19.04 15.43 13.34
CA LYS A 350 -18.58 16.56 12.53
C LYS A 350 -17.26 16.28 11.82
N TYR A 351 -16.34 15.57 12.47
CA TYR A 351 -15.08 15.16 11.84
C TYR A 351 -15.30 14.12 10.75
N ILE A 352 -16.17 13.15 10.99
CA ILE A 352 -16.57 12.18 9.97
C ILE A 352 -17.29 12.88 8.81
N ASP A 353 -18.18 13.84 9.07
CA ASP A 353 -18.88 14.61 8.05
C ASP A 353 -17.92 15.48 7.21
N TRP A 354 -16.84 15.98 7.81
CA TRP A 354 -15.76 16.65 7.10
C TRP A 354 -15.08 15.70 6.11
N ASN A 355 -14.64 14.52 6.58
CA ASN A 355 -14.03 13.51 5.72
C ASN A 355 -15.00 13.00 4.64
N ARG A 356 -16.29 12.83 4.97
CA ARG A 356 -17.33 12.48 4.00
C ARG A 356 -17.40 13.50 2.87
N LYS A 357 -17.33 14.80 3.20
CA LYS A 357 -17.35 15.86 2.17
C LYS A 357 -16.10 15.77 1.28
N THR A 358 -14.92 15.64 1.88
CA THR A 358 -13.66 15.46 1.14
C THR A 358 -13.73 14.24 0.22
N LEU A 359 -14.15 13.08 0.73
CA LEU A 359 -14.29 11.84 -0.06
C LEU A 359 -15.30 11.99 -1.19
N LYS A 360 -16.41 12.69 -0.99
CA LYS A 360 -17.37 12.96 -2.07
C LYS A 360 -16.79 13.84 -3.16
N GLU A 361 -15.99 14.84 -2.80
CA GLU A 361 -15.36 15.76 -3.74
C GLU A 361 -14.22 15.10 -4.51
N GLU A 362 -13.35 14.36 -3.82
CA GLU A 362 -12.16 13.72 -4.38
C GLU A 362 -12.47 12.41 -5.11
N LEU A 363 -13.46 11.62 -4.66
CA LEU A 363 -13.85 10.34 -5.30
C LEU A 363 -15.11 10.45 -6.16
N GLY A 364 -15.71 11.65 -6.24
CA GLY A 364 -16.94 11.90 -7.00
C GLY A 364 -18.14 11.07 -6.52
N LEU A 365 -18.24 10.79 -5.22
CA LEU A 365 -19.29 9.94 -4.64
C LEU A 365 -20.61 10.69 -4.48
N ALA A 366 -21.72 9.98 -4.74
CA ALA A 366 -23.05 10.45 -4.39
C ALA A 366 -23.48 9.87 -3.04
N GLU A 367 -24.47 10.49 -2.37
CA GLU A 367 -25.00 10.01 -1.08
C GLU A 367 -25.42 8.55 -1.11
N LYS A 368 -25.94 8.14 -2.26
CA LYS A 368 -26.40 6.78 -2.49
C LYS A 368 -25.23 5.77 -2.35
N ASP A 369 -24.00 6.16 -2.69
CA ASP A 369 -22.83 5.28 -2.70
C ASP A 369 -22.23 5.08 -1.30
N ILE A 370 -22.77 5.77 -0.30
CA ILE A 370 -22.30 5.79 1.09
C ILE A 370 -23.33 5.07 1.99
N ILE A 371 -22.83 4.22 2.89
CA ILE A 371 -23.62 3.55 3.92
C ILE A 371 -23.06 3.96 5.29
N GLU A 372 -23.94 4.43 6.16
CA GLU A 372 -23.62 4.76 7.55
C GLU A 372 -23.73 3.51 8.43
N ILE A 373 -22.61 3.12 9.05
CA ILE A 373 -22.54 2.04 10.02
C ILE A 373 -22.71 2.62 11.43
N PRO A 374 -23.66 2.13 12.25
CA PRO A 374 -23.89 2.68 13.58
C PRO A 374 -22.71 2.38 14.51
N GLN A 375 -21.90 3.40 14.82
CA GLN A 375 -20.68 3.28 15.62
C GLN A 375 -20.62 4.41 16.66
N LEU A 376 -20.20 4.14 17.89
CA LEU A 376 -20.02 5.18 18.93
C LEU A 376 -18.54 5.28 19.33
N PHE A 377 -18.16 6.47 19.79
CA PHE A 377 -16.83 6.77 20.30
C PHE A 377 -16.90 7.31 21.73
N HIS A 378 -15.82 7.15 22.49
CA HIS A 378 -15.59 7.91 23.72
C HIS A 378 -14.22 8.57 23.71
N SER A 379 -14.06 9.53 24.62
CA SER A 379 -12.77 10.14 24.90
C SER A 379 -11.79 9.11 25.49
N SER A 380 -10.53 9.18 25.09
CA SER A 380 -9.43 8.45 25.75
C SER A 380 -9.20 8.94 27.18
N GLU A 381 -9.62 10.18 27.49
CA GLU A 381 -9.50 10.78 28.82
C GLU A 381 -10.77 10.60 29.64
N LYS A 382 -10.60 10.31 30.94
CA LYS A 382 -11.72 10.17 31.88
C LYS A 382 -12.01 11.50 32.58
N LEU A 383 -13.30 11.78 32.77
CA LEU A 383 -13.79 12.94 33.54
C LEU A 383 -13.39 12.92 35.01
N LEU A 384 -13.07 11.74 35.56
CA LEU A 384 -12.62 11.62 36.94
C LEU A 384 -11.28 12.33 37.19
N ASP A 385 -10.46 12.44 36.15
CA ASP A 385 -9.09 12.92 36.23
C ASP A 385 -8.89 14.26 35.49
N ASN A 386 -9.90 14.73 34.75
CA ASN A 386 -9.79 15.87 33.83
C ASN A 386 -11.06 16.73 33.79
N SER A 387 -10.90 17.99 33.37
CA SER A 387 -12.03 18.89 33.12
C SER A 387 -12.85 18.45 31.90
N ILE A 388 -14.12 18.88 31.84
CA ILE A 388 -15.00 18.63 30.68
C ILE A 388 -14.35 19.14 29.37
N SER A 389 -13.62 20.25 29.43
CA SER A 389 -12.92 20.83 28.29
C SER A 389 -11.80 19.91 27.77
N GLU A 390 -11.05 19.28 28.67
CA GLU A 390 -9.97 18.34 28.32
C GLU A 390 -10.53 17.05 27.73
N VAL A 391 -11.57 16.48 28.35
CA VAL A 391 -12.24 15.28 27.84
C VAL A 391 -12.82 15.50 26.44
N LEU A 392 -13.39 16.68 26.18
CA LEU A 392 -13.90 17.04 24.85
C LEU A 392 -12.78 17.31 23.83
N LYS A 393 -11.55 17.60 24.25
CA LYS A 393 -10.40 17.81 23.36
C LYS A 393 -9.61 16.54 23.10
N ALA A 394 -9.67 15.58 24.02
CA ALA A 394 -8.92 14.34 23.94
C ALA A 394 -9.31 13.48 22.71
N PRO A 395 -8.36 12.66 22.23
CA PRO A 395 -8.59 11.75 21.10
C PRO A 395 -9.70 10.73 21.36
N ALA A 396 -10.27 10.23 20.28
CA ALA A 396 -11.39 9.29 20.31
C ALA A 396 -10.93 7.83 20.27
N GLU A 397 -11.62 7.00 21.03
CA GLU A 397 -11.54 5.54 20.98
C GLU A 397 -12.94 4.96 20.70
N ALA A 398 -12.99 3.77 20.11
CA ALA A 398 -14.25 3.08 19.84
C ALA A 398 -14.97 2.68 21.15
N TYR A 399 -16.24 3.06 21.30
CA TYR A 399 -17.02 2.79 22.52
C TYR A 399 -17.41 1.32 22.67
N PHE A 400 -17.64 0.66 21.54
CA PHE A 400 -17.75 -0.78 21.35
C PHE A 400 -16.94 -1.16 20.10
N PRO A 401 -16.60 -2.45 19.87
CA PRO A 401 -15.74 -2.87 18.76
C PRO A 401 -16.13 -2.22 17.44
N ASP A 402 -15.16 -1.61 16.76
CA ASP A 402 -15.46 -0.82 15.57
C ASP A 402 -15.90 -1.72 14.42
N MET A 403 -17.17 -1.61 14.02
CA MET A 403 -17.71 -2.46 12.97
C MET A 403 -17.20 -2.09 11.58
N VAL A 404 -16.65 -0.89 11.39
CA VAL A 404 -16.14 -0.45 10.08
C VAL A 404 -14.78 -1.06 9.77
N ASN A 405 -13.97 -1.30 10.81
CA ASN A 405 -12.72 -2.04 10.73
C ASN A 405 -13.00 -3.55 10.56
N MET A 406 -13.34 -3.94 9.34
CA MET A 406 -13.77 -5.29 8.99
C MET A 406 -12.89 -5.93 7.92
N ILE A 407 -12.79 -7.25 7.94
CA ILE A 407 -12.10 -8.02 6.90
C ILE A 407 -13.07 -8.23 5.72
N VAL A 408 -12.69 -7.78 4.53
CA VAL A 408 -13.52 -7.87 3.31
C VAL A 408 -12.97 -8.95 2.38
N LEU A 409 -13.59 -10.14 2.37
CA LEU A 409 -13.24 -11.22 1.45
C LEU A 409 -14.32 -11.37 0.37
N GLY A 410 -14.34 -10.43 -0.59
CA GLY A 410 -15.38 -10.36 -1.60
C GLY A 410 -16.76 -10.14 -0.95
N LYS A 411 -17.64 -11.15 -1.03
CA LYS A 411 -18.98 -11.11 -0.41
C LYS A 411 -19.00 -11.55 1.06
N HIS A 412 -17.89 -12.05 1.58
CA HIS A 412 -17.78 -12.57 2.94
C HIS A 412 -17.12 -11.51 3.83
N LEU A 413 -17.89 -10.95 4.76
CA LEU A 413 -17.42 -9.89 5.66
C LEU A 413 -17.15 -10.46 7.05
N GLY A 414 -15.94 -10.22 7.56
CA GLY A 414 -15.54 -10.50 8.94
C GLY A 414 -15.68 -9.22 9.78
N ILE A 415 -16.86 -9.03 10.37
CA ILE A 415 -17.20 -7.81 11.12
C ILE A 415 -16.93 -8.04 12.62
N PRO A 416 -16.26 -7.11 13.32
CA PRO A 416 -16.10 -7.17 14.77
C PRO A 416 -17.44 -7.25 15.51
N LYS A 417 -17.46 -8.00 16.62
CA LYS A 417 -18.68 -8.31 17.38
C LYS A 417 -18.78 -7.52 18.69
#